data_AF-A0A353EVD2-F1
#
_entry.id   AF-A0A353EVD2-F1
#
_cell.length_a   1.000
_cell.length_b   1.000
_cell.length_c   1.000
_cell.angle_alpha   90.00
_cell.angle_beta   90.00
_cell.angle_gamma   90.00
#
_symmetry.space_group_name_H-M   'P 1'
#
loop_
_entity.id
_entity.type
_entity.pdbx_description
1 polymer ?
#
loop_
_entity_poly.entity_id
_entity_poly.type
_entity_poly.pdbx_seq_one_letter_code
_entity_poly.pdbx_strand_id
1 'polypeptide(L)'
;MKAGKRFVRWLTAGLAGILLVGAVGCGKKTEEPPAGTSGVTEEATTAAAGSYEERVPKRDYENAIFRVLCSTEMDPFFDDEKAYIDKVKEAVLRRNEMTCSLYNVDVQYTSMSGNYAGADAFAAKIRAICNGGDDAYDLVLPQARFGVPLGLEGLYYDFSESESLQWEQPWYYQNINENCTVMEQTYYLASAYLIDKIFAAEVVLYNVDLGNRYGISVDTLYDAVRNGTWTVGMLRDCAAEVPVSADSSEQAVWGCVMGGHGVRALLVGCDTPFVTKEDGRLKVTYYNDHLVAAYDLVNAFVNQSPYVGCDDTDALLQCFINGSSLFAVTYLGMMGEESNLTSEVDFSILPIPKFSETQTAYITDVQRWEMVSVPVTADAERTCLVLDALSYYSYTELLPTYWSYVVGTKLTRDPRVKEIVETIRASITYDFCAVYQVEMGEIYLGSDSLSNSIRRGGTEGISSWWGRLGPSSDQWFDALCLKFEELANKKKGQ
;
A
#
# COMPACT_ATOMS: atom_id res chain seq x y z
N MET A 1 -26.20 -8.45 63.49
CA MET A 1 -27.59 -7.93 63.60
C MET A 1 -28.29 -8.17 62.26
N LYS A 2 -29.36 -8.99 62.30
CA LYS A 2 -30.50 -9.21 61.37
C LYS A 2 -30.31 -8.80 59.89
N ALA A 3 -30.18 -9.73 58.94
CA ALA A 3 -31.21 -10.59 58.29
C ALA A 3 -31.82 -9.91 57.03
N GLY A 4 -32.02 -10.55 55.87
CA GLY A 4 -31.92 -11.97 55.54
C GLY A 4 -32.09 -12.29 54.03
N LYS A 5 -32.02 -13.59 53.75
CA LYS A 5 -31.98 -14.31 52.46
C LYS A 5 -33.31 -14.32 51.68
N ARG A 6 -33.25 -14.64 50.37
CA ARG A 6 -34.00 -15.67 49.60
C ARG A 6 -33.64 -15.53 48.10
N PHE A 7 -32.90 -16.41 47.42
CA PHE A 7 -33.15 -17.81 46.98
C PHE A 7 -34.42 -17.99 46.13
N VAL A 8 -34.26 -18.18 44.80
CA VAL A 8 -34.95 -19.19 43.97
C VAL A 8 -34.06 -19.55 42.75
N ARG A 9 -33.57 -20.79 42.72
CA ARG A 9 -33.13 -21.55 41.53
C ARG A 9 -34.36 -22.13 40.84
N TRP A 10 -34.40 -22.25 39.51
CA TRP A 10 -34.96 -23.43 38.82
C TRP A 10 -34.30 -23.62 37.45
N LEU A 11 -34.05 -24.89 37.15
CA LEU A 11 -33.31 -25.47 36.02
C LEU A 11 -34.13 -26.73 35.65
N THR A 12 -34.59 -26.90 34.41
CA THR A 12 -35.04 -28.15 33.72
C THR A 12 -35.79 -27.75 32.42
N ALA A 13 -35.40 -28.10 31.19
CA ALA A 13 -35.18 -29.40 30.52
C ALA A 13 -36.47 -30.18 30.17
N GLY A 14 -36.76 -30.32 28.86
CA GLY A 14 -37.29 -31.55 28.25
C GLY A 14 -38.65 -31.50 27.52
N LEU A 15 -38.73 -32.32 26.45
CA LEU A 15 -39.86 -32.79 25.60
C LEU A 15 -40.16 -31.96 24.34
N ALA A 16 -39.83 -32.35 23.09
CA ALA A 16 -39.98 -33.61 22.32
C ALA A 16 -41.43 -33.97 21.94
N GLY A 17 -41.74 -34.01 20.62
CA GLY A 17 -42.75 -34.93 20.06
C GLY A 17 -43.76 -34.42 19.00
N ILE A 18 -43.36 -34.50 17.71
CA ILE A 18 -44.07 -35.12 16.55
C ILE A 18 -45.46 -34.59 16.06
N LEU A 19 -45.52 -34.26 14.75
CA LEU A 19 -46.49 -34.74 13.71
C LEU A 19 -46.23 -33.97 12.38
N LEU A 20 -45.40 -34.44 11.44
CA LEU A 20 -45.70 -35.31 10.27
C LEU A 20 -46.92 -34.90 9.41
N VAL A 21 -46.68 -34.46 8.15
CA VAL A 21 -46.94 -35.16 6.87
C VAL A 21 -46.93 -34.15 5.70
N GLY A 22 -46.22 -34.48 4.62
CA GLY A 22 -46.34 -33.78 3.34
C GLY A 22 -45.20 -34.04 2.35
N ALA A 23 -44.88 -35.30 2.05
CA ALA A 23 -43.94 -35.67 0.98
C ALA A 23 -44.70 -35.98 -0.33
N VAL A 24 -44.28 -35.34 -1.42
CA VAL A 24 -44.33 -35.80 -2.82
C VAL A 24 -43.02 -35.28 -3.42
N GLY A 25 -42.05 -36.03 -3.91
CA GLY A 25 -42.06 -37.37 -4.51
C GLY A 25 -41.69 -37.25 -5.99
N CYS A 26 -40.39 -37.20 -6.32
CA CYS A 26 -39.86 -37.67 -7.61
C CYS A 26 -38.36 -37.92 -7.49
N GLY A 27 -37.96 -39.19 -7.49
CA GLY A 27 -36.57 -39.62 -7.38
C GLY A 27 -35.93 -39.90 -8.73
N LYS A 28 -34.59 -39.84 -8.75
CA LYS A 28 -33.74 -40.77 -9.49
C LYS A 28 -32.38 -40.86 -8.79
N LYS A 29 -31.96 -42.10 -8.53
CA LYS A 29 -30.75 -42.57 -7.83
C LYS A 29 -29.47 -42.07 -8.47
N THR A 30 -28.43 -41.76 -7.68
CA THR A 30 -27.03 -42.22 -7.90
C THR A 30 -26.25 -42.22 -6.56
N GLU A 31 -25.22 -43.06 -6.50
CA GLU A 31 -24.37 -43.52 -5.37
C GLU A 31 -23.53 -42.44 -4.65
N GLU A 32 -23.22 -42.66 -3.37
CA GLU A 32 -22.17 -41.93 -2.61
C GLU A 32 -20.76 -42.50 -2.92
N PRO A 33 -19.74 -41.62 -2.97
CA PRO A 33 -18.50 -41.86 -2.22
C PRO A 33 -17.92 -40.53 -1.63
N PRO A 34 -16.71 -40.50 -1.01
CA PRO A 34 -16.51 -40.23 0.41
C PRO A 34 -15.99 -38.80 0.72
N ALA A 35 -15.92 -38.49 2.02
CA ALA A 35 -15.37 -37.26 2.59
C ALA A 35 -13.89 -37.00 2.22
N GLY A 36 -13.56 -35.76 1.89
CA GLY A 36 -12.19 -35.25 1.80
C GLY A 36 -12.08 -33.90 1.07
N THR A 37 -11.29 -32.99 1.66
CA THR A 37 -10.73 -31.72 1.13
C THR A 37 -11.69 -30.55 0.85
N SER A 38 -11.65 -29.55 1.75
CA SER A 38 -12.12 -28.19 1.48
C SER A 38 -11.23 -27.56 0.41
N GLY A 39 -11.76 -27.46 -0.81
CA GLY A 39 -11.18 -26.68 -1.88
C GLY A 39 -11.33 -25.20 -1.61
N VAL A 40 -10.27 -24.45 -1.92
CA VAL A 40 -10.26 -22.99 -2.06
C VAL A 40 -11.38 -22.60 -3.03
N THR A 41 -12.30 -21.77 -2.57
CA THR A 41 -13.27 -21.11 -3.43
C THR A 41 -12.53 -20.01 -4.18
N GLU A 42 -12.21 -20.27 -5.45
CA GLU A 42 -11.79 -19.24 -6.38
C GLU A 42 -13.02 -18.36 -6.65
N GLU A 43 -13.04 -17.16 -6.08
CA GLU A 43 -14.01 -16.12 -6.44
C GLU A 43 -13.73 -15.71 -7.89
N ALA A 44 -14.41 -16.37 -8.82
CA ALA A 44 -14.47 -15.92 -10.20
C ALA A 44 -15.28 -14.61 -10.23
N THR A 45 -14.59 -13.48 -10.18
CA THR A 45 -15.16 -12.18 -10.54
C THR A 45 -15.70 -12.31 -11.96
N THR A 46 -16.99 -12.05 -12.14
CA THR A 46 -17.65 -12.18 -13.45
C THR A 46 -17.17 -11.01 -14.32
N ALA A 47 -16.07 -11.20 -15.06
CA ALA A 47 -15.61 -10.22 -16.04
C ALA A 47 -16.70 -10.06 -17.11
N ALA A 48 -17.25 -8.85 -17.25
CA ALA A 48 -18.15 -8.52 -18.34
C ALA A 48 -17.43 -8.77 -19.68
N ALA A 49 -18.08 -9.46 -20.61
CA ALA A 49 -17.53 -9.80 -21.91
C ALA A 49 -17.27 -8.52 -22.74
N GLY A 50 -16.02 -8.29 -23.16
CA GLY A 50 -15.60 -7.19 -24.06
C GLY A 50 -14.24 -6.58 -23.68
N SER A 51 -13.58 -5.90 -24.62
CA SER A 51 -12.35 -5.14 -24.32
C SER A 51 -12.65 -3.92 -23.42
N TYR A 52 -11.63 -3.35 -22.77
CA TYR A 52 -11.82 -2.15 -21.96
C TYR A 52 -12.46 -1.01 -22.77
N GLU A 53 -11.95 -0.81 -23.99
CA GLU A 53 -12.40 0.23 -24.91
C GLU A 53 -13.88 0.02 -25.27
N GLU A 54 -14.36 -1.22 -25.39
CA GLU A 54 -15.77 -1.50 -25.69
C GLU A 54 -16.71 -1.18 -24.53
N ARG A 55 -16.21 -1.18 -23.29
CA ARG A 55 -17.01 -0.98 -22.07
C ARG A 55 -17.10 0.48 -21.62
N VAL A 56 -16.12 1.31 -21.96
CA VAL A 56 -16.08 2.71 -21.53
C VAL A 56 -16.87 3.66 -22.45
N PRO A 57 -17.42 4.77 -21.91
CA PRO A 57 -18.11 5.77 -22.70
C PRO A 57 -17.27 6.29 -23.88
N LYS A 58 -17.85 6.31 -25.07
CA LYS A 58 -17.19 6.87 -26.26
C LYS A 58 -17.35 8.39 -26.26
N ARG A 59 -16.23 9.10 -26.09
CA ARG A 59 -16.15 10.56 -26.13
C ARG A 59 -15.01 10.98 -27.06
N ASP A 60 -15.19 12.08 -27.76
CA ASP A 60 -14.19 12.73 -28.58
C ASP A 60 -14.05 14.16 -28.06
N TYR A 61 -12.88 14.50 -27.53
CA TYR A 61 -12.61 15.83 -26.99
C TYR A 61 -11.85 16.72 -27.98
N GLU A 62 -11.88 16.41 -29.28
CA GLU A 62 -11.39 17.26 -30.37
C GLU A 62 -9.92 17.71 -30.21
N ASN A 63 -9.07 16.81 -29.71
CA ASN A 63 -7.67 17.06 -29.38
C ASN A 63 -7.50 18.18 -28.33
N ALA A 64 -8.45 18.27 -27.39
CA ALA A 64 -8.34 19.18 -26.25
C ALA A 64 -7.14 18.83 -25.37
N ILE A 65 -6.48 19.86 -24.85
CA ILE A 65 -5.37 19.69 -23.91
C ILE A 65 -5.92 19.20 -22.58
N PHE A 66 -5.34 18.11 -22.07
CA PHE A 66 -5.57 17.57 -20.74
C PHE A 66 -4.36 17.84 -19.85
N ARG A 67 -4.51 18.76 -18.89
CA ARG A 67 -3.41 19.38 -18.13
C ARG A 67 -3.22 18.67 -16.80
N VAL A 68 -2.05 18.06 -16.60
CA VAL A 68 -1.69 17.33 -15.38
C VAL A 68 -0.62 18.08 -14.60
N LEU A 69 -0.87 18.38 -13.32
CA LEU A 69 0.15 18.84 -12.38
C LEU A 69 0.71 17.66 -11.59
N CYS A 70 2.00 17.40 -11.67
CA CYS A 70 2.65 16.27 -11.01
C CYS A 70 3.92 16.67 -10.24
N SER A 71 4.45 15.72 -9.46
CA SER A 71 5.71 15.92 -8.74
C SER A 71 6.91 15.67 -9.64
N THR A 72 7.89 16.59 -9.65
CA THR A 72 9.11 16.49 -10.48
C THR A 72 9.85 15.16 -10.30
N GLU A 73 9.82 14.57 -9.11
CA GLU A 73 10.57 13.34 -8.84
C GLU A 73 9.89 12.07 -9.40
N MET A 74 8.66 12.17 -9.93
CA MET A 74 7.99 11.07 -10.65
C MET A 74 7.66 11.40 -12.10
N ASP A 75 8.06 12.58 -12.58
CA ASP A 75 7.95 12.98 -13.99
C ASP A 75 8.37 11.86 -14.98
N PRO A 76 9.47 11.10 -14.77
CA PRO A 76 9.88 10.02 -15.68
C PRO A 76 8.82 8.94 -15.93
N PHE A 77 7.79 8.84 -15.08
CA PHE A 77 6.72 7.86 -15.20
C PHE A 77 5.42 8.45 -15.77
N PHE A 78 5.39 9.76 -16.01
CA PHE A 78 4.26 10.48 -16.58
C PHE A 78 4.60 10.99 -17.99
N ASP A 79 5.79 11.57 -18.12
CA ASP A 79 6.31 12.29 -19.27
C ASP A 79 7.48 11.50 -19.89
N ASP A 80 7.26 10.95 -21.09
CA ASP A 80 8.22 10.09 -21.77
C ASP A 80 9.48 10.85 -22.22
N GLU A 81 9.41 12.18 -22.38
CA GLU A 81 10.59 12.99 -22.67
C GLU A 81 11.59 13.02 -21.51
N LYS A 82 11.10 12.77 -20.28
CA LYS A 82 11.89 12.77 -19.04
C LYS A 82 12.25 11.37 -18.55
N ALA A 83 11.71 10.33 -19.16
CA ALA A 83 12.04 8.95 -18.83
C ALA A 83 13.52 8.64 -19.16
N TYR A 84 14.25 8.08 -18.20
CA TYR A 84 15.68 7.77 -18.33
C TYR A 84 15.96 6.28 -18.61
N ILE A 85 14.92 5.43 -18.58
CA ILE A 85 15.01 4.00 -18.90
C ILE A 85 14.22 3.76 -20.19
N ASP A 86 14.88 3.36 -21.28
CA ASP A 86 14.25 3.21 -22.61
C ASP A 86 12.98 2.35 -22.58
N LYS A 87 13.00 1.22 -21.87
CA LYS A 87 11.81 0.36 -21.74
C LYS A 87 10.66 1.02 -21.00
N VAL A 88 10.96 1.78 -19.94
CA VAL A 88 9.94 2.52 -19.17
C VAL A 88 9.40 3.65 -20.03
N LYS A 89 10.28 4.36 -20.75
CA LYS A 89 9.91 5.41 -21.70
C LYS A 89 8.91 4.91 -22.74
N GLU A 90 9.20 3.79 -23.41
CA GLU A 90 8.31 3.19 -24.40
C GLU A 90 6.93 2.85 -23.82
N ALA A 91 6.88 2.37 -22.58
CA ALA A 91 5.62 2.02 -21.93
C ALA A 91 4.82 3.26 -21.47
N VAL A 92 5.50 4.32 -21.02
CA VAL A 92 4.90 5.63 -20.72
C VAL A 92 4.29 6.24 -21.99
N LEU A 93 5.06 6.26 -23.08
CA LEU A 93 4.60 6.75 -24.38
C LEU A 93 3.37 5.97 -24.84
N ARG A 94 3.42 4.63 -24.80
CA ARG A 94 2.31 3.78 -25.21
C ARG A 94 1.04 4.03 -24.39
N ARG A 95 1.15 4.10 -23.06
CA ARG A 95 0.01 4.44 -22.18
C ARG A 95 -0.61 5.78 -22.60
N ASN A 96 0.22 6.79 -22.82
CA ASN A 96 -0.24 8.12 -23.21
C ASN A 96 -0.92 8.06 -24.59
N GLU A 97 -0.30 7.47 -25.61
CA GLU A 97 -0.86 7.32 -26.96
C GLU A 97 -2.21 6.58 -26.97
N MET A 98 -2.33 5.48 -26.21
CA MET A 98 -3.58 4.71 -26.14
C MET A 98 -4.70 5.51 -25.45
N THR A 99 -4.37 6.29 -24.42
CA THR A 99 -5.32 7.20 -23.76
C THR A 99 -5.73 8.34 -24.69
N CYS A 100 -4.75 9.02 -25.29
CA CYS A 100 -4.97 10.13 -26.22
C CYS A 100 -5.81 9.69 -27.42
N SER A 101 -5.56 8.50 -27.96
CA SER A 101 -6.32 7.95 -29.09
C SER A 101 -7.76 7.57 -28.70
N LEU A 102 -7.98 7.08 -27.49
CA LEU A 102 -9.30 6.65 -27.02
C LEU A 102 -10.28 7.82 -26.88
N TYR A 103 -9.78 8.96 -26.39
CA TYR A 103 -10.61 10.13 -26.05
C TYR A 103 -10.33 11.38 -26.90
N ASN A 104 -9.38 11.30 -27.84
CA ASN A 104 -8.90 12.42 -28.65
C ASN A 104 -8.50 13.63 -27.78
N VAL A 105 -7.54 13.41 -26.88
CA VAL A 105 -6.96 14.45 -25.99
C VAL A 105 -5.44 14.53 -26.21
N ASP A 106 -4.86 15.67 -25.83
CA ASP A 106 -3.41 15.87 -25.74
C ASP A 106 -2.99 16.02 -24.27
N VAL A 107 -2.36 15.00 -23.70
CA VAL A 107 -1.97 15.01 -22.28
C VAL A 107 -0.66 15.79 -22.10
N GLN A 108 -0.72 16.86 -21.33
CA GLN A 108 0.42 17.73 -21.05
C GLN A 108 0.74 17.79 -19.56
N TYR A 109 2.03 17.72 -19.24
CA TYR A 109 2.52 17.68 -17.87
C TYR A 109 3.19 18.99 -17.46
N THR A 110 2.77 19.53 -16.33
CA THR A 110 3.55 20.51 -15.57
C THR A 110 4.03 19.85 -14.29
N SER A 111 5.30 20.05 -13.93
CA SER A 111 5.81 19.54 -12.67
C SER A 111 6.33 20.62 -11.75
N MET A 112 6.34 20.28 -10.47
CA MET A 112 6.94 21.04 -9.39
C MET A 112 7.44 20.07 -8.33
N SER A 113 8.39 20.48 -7.49
CA SER A 113 8.92 19.58 -6.47
C SER A 113 7.78 19.06 -5.57
N GLY A 114 7.65 17.73 -5.49
CA GLY A 114 6.70 17.07 -4.60
C GLY A 114 7.32 16.71 -3.25
N ASN A 115 8.61 17.02 -3.05
CA ASN A 115 9.28 16.87 -1.77
C ASN A 115 8.88 17.97 -0.78
N TYR A 116 9.30 17.81 0.48
CA TYR A 116 8.98 18.72 1.58
C TYR A 116 9.18 20.21 1.24
N ALA A 117 10.27 20.56 0.54
CA ALA A 117 10.58 21.94 0.15
C ALA A 117 9.56 22.55 -0.84
N GLY A 118 8.84 21.71 -1.60
CA GLY A 118 7.83 22.13 -2.56
C GLY A 118 6.39 22.14 -2.01
N ALA A 119 6.17 21.61 -0.80
CA ALA A 119 4.83 21.41 -0.23
C ALA A 119 4.01 22.71 -0.18
N ASP A 120 4.58 23.79 0.36
CA ASP A 120 3.90 25.09 0.47
C ASP A 120 3.57 25.69 -0.89
N ALA A 121 4.51 25.58 -1.85
CA ALA A 121 4.32 26.09 -3.20
C ALA A 121 3.23 25.32 -3.95
N PHE A 122 3.18 23.98 -3.80
CA PHE A 122 2.13 23.15 -4.38
C PHE A 122 0.77 23.54 -3.81
N ALA A 123 0.65 23.58 -2.48
CA ALA A 123 -0.62 23.91 -1.82
C ALA A 123 -1.09 25.33 -2.13
N ALA A 124 -0.19 26.32 -2.15
CA ALA A 124 -0.51 27.69 -2.53
C ALA A 124 -1.03 27.79 -3.97
N LYS A 125 -0.46 27.02 -4.90
CA LYS A 125 -0.88 27.00 -6.30
C LYS A 125 -2.29 26.44 -6.46
N ILE A 126 -2.61 25.32 -5.81
CA ILE A 126 -3.96 24.74 -5.88
C ILE A 126 -5.00 25.71 -5.29
N ARG A 127 -4.71 26.31 -4.12
CA ARG A 127 -5.59 27.32 -3.51
C ARG A 127 -5.82 28.52 -4.44
N ALA A 128 -4.76 29.02 -5.09
CA ALA A 128 -4.88 30.15 -6.01
C ALA A 128 -5.79 29.84 -7.19
N ILE A 129 -5.64 28.65 -7.79
CA ILE A 129 -6.43 28.21 -8.93
C ILE A 129 -7.91 28.02 -8.54
N CYS A 130 -8.17 27.28 -7.47
CA CYS A 130 -9.55 27.00 -7.05
C CYS A 130 -10.28 28.27 -6.58
N ASN A 131 -9.64 29.12 -5.78
CA ASN A 131 -10.25 30.37 -5.30
C ASN A 131 -10.41 31.41 -6.40
N GLY A 132 -9.56 31.37 -7.43
CA GLY A 132 -9.64 32.24 -8.60
C GLY A 132 -10.69 31.80 -9.63
N GLY A 133 -11.24 30.58 -9.50
CA GLY A 133 -12.10 29.99 -10.53
C GLY A 133 -11.33 29.66 -11.82
N ASP A 134 -10.02 29.43 -11.71
CA ASP A 134 -9.13 29.07 -12.82
C ASP A 134 -9.20 27.55 -13.05
N ASP A 135 -9.21 27.13 -14.32
CA ASP A 135 -9.26 25.73 -14.74
C ASP A 135 -7.88 25.22 -15.20
N ALA A 136 -6.78 25.89 -14.84
CA ALA A 136 -5.43 25.62 -15.32
C ALA A 136 -4.93 24.16 -15.22
N TYR A 137 -5.56 23.30 -14.40
CA TYR A 137 -5.26 21.86 -14.34
C TYR A 137 -6.55 21.04 -14.32
N ASP A 138 -6.55 19.97 -15.11
CA ASP A 138 -7.62 18.98 -15.14
C ASP A 138 -7.41 17.92 -14.07
N LEU A 139 -6.15 17.53 -13.82
CA LEU A 139 -5.75 16.51 -12.85
C LEU A 139 -4.52 16.96 -12.06
N VAL A 140 -4.47 16.64 -10.76
CA VAL A 140 -3.31 16.94 -9.92
C VAL A 140 -2.87 15.70 -9.15
N LEU A 141 -1.55 15.50 -9.05
CA LEU A 141 -0.93 14.35 -8.40
C LEU A 141 -0.10 14.78 -7.16
N PRO A 142 -0.75 15.30 -6.11
CA PRO A 142 -0.05 15.77 -4.92
C PRO A 142 0.50 14.61 -4.08
N GLN A 143 1.53 14.85 -3.29
CA GLN A 143 1.84 13.97 -2.16
C GLN A 143 0.77 14.14 -1.07
N ALA A 144 0.39 13.06 -0.40
CA ALA A 144 -0.66 13.04 0.62
C ALA A 144 -0.49 14.14 1.68
N ARG A 145 0.75 14.39 2.11
CA ARG A 145 1.11 15.40 3.13
C ARG A 145 0.48 16.77 2.88
N PHE A 146 0.51 17.24 1.64
CA PHE A 146 0.02 18.57 1.27
C PHE A 146 -1.20 18.52 0.34
N GLY A 147 -1.49 17.37 -0.27
CA GLY A 147 -2.70 17.14 -1.06
C GLY A 147 -3.94 16.91 -0.22
N VAL A 148 -3.87 16.00 0.76
CA VAL A 148 -5.02 15.62 1.60
C VAL A 148 -5.64 16.84 2.32
N PRO A 149 -4.86 17.76 2.92
CA PRO A 149 -5.42 18.97 3.52
C PRO A 149 -6.27 19.80 2.55
N LEU A 150 -5.93 19.85 1.25
CA LEU A 150 -6.65 20.63 0.25
C LEU A 150 -8.00 20.00 -0.11
N GLY A 151 -8.09 18.66 -0.09
CA GLY A 151 -9.37 17.95 -0.19
C GLY A 151 -10.28 18.31 0.99
N LEU A 152 -9.72 18.37 2.19
CA LEU A 152 -10.45 18.75 3.40
C LEU A 152 -10.87 20.23 3.44
N GLU A 153 -10.20 21.10 2.68
CA GLU A 153 -10.61 22.49 2.44
C GLU A 153 -11.78 22.60 1.44
N GLY A 154 -12.15 21.50 0.77
CA GLY A 154 -13.18 21.47 -0.26
C GLY A 154 -12.68 21.96 -1.62
N LEU A 155 -11.37 21.84 -1.89
CA LEU A 155 -10.74 22.27 -3.14
C LEU A 155 -10.62 21.15 -4.17
N TYR A 156 -10.97 19.92 -3.79
CA TYR A 156 -11.03 18.77 -4.69
C TYR A 156 -12.44 18.25 -4.88
N TYR A 157 -12.68 17.71 -6.07
CA TYR A 157 -13.87 16.95 -6.41
C TYR A 157 -13.92 15.65 -5.60
N ASP A 158 -15.14 15.23 -5.26
CA ASP A 158 -15.38 13.97 -4.58
C ASP A 158 -15.62 12.87 -5.60
N PHE A 159 -14.68 11.94 -5.70
CA PHE A 159 -14.76 10.82 -6.63
C PHE A 159 -15.89 9.83 -6.30
N SER A 160 -16.49 9.86 -5.11
CA SER A 160 -17.66 9.02 -4.80
C SER A 160 -18.89 9.41 -5.63
N GLU A 161 -18.90 10.63 -6.19
CA GLU A 161 -19.93 11.11 -7.11
C GLU A 161 -19.69 10.71 -8.57
N SER A 162 -18.55 10.09 -8.88
CA SER A 162 -18.18 9.74 -10.26
C SER A 162 -18.71 8.38 -10.65
N GLU A 163 -19.52 8.35 -11.72
CA GLU A 163 -19.94 7.10 -12.37
C GLU A 163 -18.93 6.61 -13.43
N SER A 164 -17.92 7.44 -13.76
CA SER A 164 -16.94 7.16 -14.82
C SER A 164 -15.79 6.27 -14.36
N LEU A 165 -15.51 6.22 -13.05
CA LEU A 165 -14.42 5.41 -12.50
C LEU A 165 -14.89 3.97 -12.26
N GLN A 166 -14.12 3.00 -12.74
CA GLN A 166 -14.44 1.59 -12.53
C GLN A 166 -13.79 1.08 -11.23
N TRP A 167 -14.27 1.54 -10.09
CA TRP A 167 -13.66 1.30 -8.77
C TRP A 167 -13.29 -0.16 -8.50
N GLU A 168 -14.13 -1.12 -8.87
CA GLU A 168 -13.92 -2.56 -8.60
C GLU A 168 -12.81 -3.21 -9.45
N GLN A 169 -12.20 -2.45 -10.37
CA GLN A 169 -11.23 -2.99 -11.30
C GLN A 169 -9.83 -3.05 -10.71
N PRO A 170 -8.99 -3.98 -11.19
CA PRO A 170 -7.68 -4.23 -10.57
C PRO A 170 -6.74 -3.05 -10.72
N TRP A 171 -6.95 -2.08 -11.62
CA TRP A 171 -6.09 -0.91 -11.74
C TRP A 171 -6.26 0.11 -10.61
N TYR A 172 -7.16 -0.11 -9.65
CA TYR A 172 -7.29 0.69 -8.42
C TYR A 172 -6.68 -0.04 -7.20
N TYR A 173 -6.00 0.71 -6.33
CA TYR A 173 -5.42 0.17 -5.10
C TYR A 173 -6.47 0.20 -3.97
N GLN A 174 -7.23 -0.89 -3.83
CA GLN A 174 -8.39 -0.94 -2.94
C GLN A 174 -8.05 -0.61 -1.49
N ASN A 175 -7.02 -1.23 -0.91
CA ASN A 175 -6.65 -0.98 0.49
C ASN A 175 -6.34 0.51 0.77
N ILE A 176 -5.76 1.22 -0.20
CA ILE A 176 -5.51 2.67 -0.08
C ILE A 176 -6.83 3.44 -0.22
N ASN A 177 -7.61 3.14 -1.26
CA ASN A 177 -8.85 3.86 -1.56
C ASN A 177 -9.91 3.69 -0.46
N GLU A 178 -9.95 2.51 0.15
CA GLU A 178 -10.72 2.27 1.36
C GLU A 178 -10.29 3.25 2.45
N ASN A 179 -9.01 3.37 2.79
CA ASN A 179 -8.56 4.33 3.81
C ASN A 179 -8.75 5.80 3.42
N CYS A 180 -8.85 6.13 2.13
CA CYS A 180 -9.15 7.48 1.65
C CYS A 180 -10.63 7.87 1.74
N THR A 181 -11.52 6.88 1.82
CA THR A 181 -12.96 7.10 1.82
C THR A 181 -13.47 7.30 3.24
N VAL A 182 -14.03 8.46 3.58
CA VAL A 182 -14.57 8.74 4.92
C VAL A 182 -15.95 9.34 4.79
N MET A 183 -16.92 8.78 5.53
CA MET A 183 -18.32 9.21 5.46
C MET A 183 -18.85 9.29 4.01
N GLU A 184 -18.55 8.25 3.22
CA GLU A 184 -18.93 8.13 1.80
C GLU A 184 -18.33 9.21 0.87
N GLN A 185 -17.27 9.89 1.31
CA GLN A 185 -16.55 10.90 0.53
C GLN A 185 -15.12 10.46 0.24
N THR A 186 -14.65 10.69 -0.99
CA THR A 186 -13.33 10.28 -1.50
C THR A 186 -12.74 11.41 -2.35
N TYR A 187 -11.89 12.26 -1.76
CA TYR A 187 -11.28 13.42 -2.44
C TYR A 187 -9.92 13.14 -3.09
N TYR A 188 -9.40 11.95 -2.84
CA TYR A 188 -8.14 11.47 -3.35
C TYR A 188 -8.19 9.95 -3.47
N LEU A 189 -7.48 9.42 -4.45
CA LEU A 189 -7.41 7.98 -4.69
C LEU A 189 -6.01 7.57 -5.15
N ALA A 190 -5.76 6.27 -5.11
CA ALA A 190 -4.63 5.61 -5.70
C ALA A 190 -5.08 4.63 -6.79
N SER A 191 -4.44 4.74 -7.95
CA SER A 191 -4.60 3.82 -9.08
C SER A 191 -3.24 3.48 -9.68
N ALA A 192 -3.18 2.51 -10.58
CA ALA A 192 -1.98 2.12 -11.30
C ALA A 192 -1.35 3.27 -12.11
N TYR A 193 -2.10 4.37 -12.35
CA TYR A 193 -1.52 5.59 -12.90
C TYR A 193 -0.36 6.11 -12.04
N LEU A 194 -0.48 5.95 -10.72
CA LEU A 194 0.55 6.21 -9.74
C LEU A 194 1.46 4.98 -9.59
N ILE A 195 2.49 4.90 -10.43
CA ILE A 195 3.45 3.79 -10.39
C ILE A 195 4.33 3.80 -9.14
N ASP A 196 4.38 4.92 -8.39
CA ASP A 196 5.11 5.00 -7.12
C ASP A 196 4.65 3.91 -6.14
N LYS A 197 3.38 3.50 -6.20
CA LYS A 197 2.85 2.40 -5.39
C LYS A 197 3.61 1.09 -5.53
N ILE A 198 4.24 0.87 -6.68
CA ILE A 198 5.04 -0.32 -6.98
C ILE A 198 6.52 0.00 -6.90
N PHE A 199 6.96 1.09 -7.55
CA PHE A 199 8.35 1.54 -7.51
C PHE A 199 8.86 1.70 -6.06
N ALA A 200 8.03 2.27 -5.19
CA ALA A 200 8.34 2.54 -3.79
C ALA A 200 7.71 1.51 -2.83
N ALA A 201 7.20 0.38 -3.31
CA ALA A 201 6.68 -0.69 -2.46
C ALA A 201 7.81 -1.30 -1.62
N GLU A 202 7.63 -1.37 -0.31
CA GLU A 202 8.57 -2.02 0.59
C GLU A 202 8.52 -3.54 0.41
N VAL A 203 9.70 -4.14 0.31
CA VAL A 203 9.90 -5.57 0.08
C VAL A 203 11.08 -6.07 0.90
N VAL A 204 11.25 -7.39 0.95
CA VAL A 204 12.52 -7.99 1.36
C VAL A 204 13.26 -8.48 0.12
N LEU A 205 14.38 -7.85 -0.19
CA LEU A 205 15.32 -8.35 -1.19
C LEU A 205 16.18 -9.45 -0.57
N TYR A 206 16.41 -10.51 -1.33
CA TYR A 206 17.15 -11.70 -0.90
C TYR A 206 18.29 -12.01 -1.85
N ASN A 207 19.51 -12.14 -1.32
CA ASN A 207 20.70 -12.51 -2.08
C ASN A 207 20.77 -14.03 -2.24
N VAL A 208 20.55 -14.52 -3.44
CA VAL A 208 20.43 -15.96 -3.75
C VAL A 208 21.75 -16.69 -3.54
N ASP A 209 22.86 -16.10 -3.99
CA ASP A 209 24.19 -16.71 -3.86
C ASP A 209 24.61 -16.83 -2.39
N LEU A 210 24.39 -15.77 -1.61
CA LEU A 210 24.72 -15.77 -0.20
C LEU A 210 23.81 -16.72 0.59
N GLY A 211 22.52 -16.76 0.26
CA GLY A 211 21.60 -17.70 0.89
C GLY A 211 21.96 -19.15 0.62
N ASN A 212 22.32 -19.50 -0.63
CA ASN A 212 22.79 -20.84 -0.97
C ASN A 212 24.05 -21.23 -0.17
N ARG A 213 24.96 -20.29 0.10
CA ARG A 213 26.15 -20.53 0.95
C ARG A 213 25.78 -20.86 2.39
N TYR A 214 24.68 -20.31 2.91
CA TYR A 214 24.19 -20.57 4.26
C TYR A 214 23.07 -21.62 4.30
N GLY A 215 22.80 -22.33 3.19
CA GLY A 215 21.81 -23.40 3.14
C GLY A 215 20.35 -22.91 3.15
N ILE A 216 20.12 -21.64 2.85
CA ILE A 216 18.79 -21.05 2.70
C ILE A 216 18.48 -21.04 1.20
N SER A 217 17.44 -21.75 0.78
CA SER A 217 17.04 -21.76 -0.63
C SER A 217 15.90 -20.78 -0.89
N VAL A 218 15.89 -20.15 -2.06
CA VAL A 218 14.77 -19.27 -2.46
C VAL A 218 13.44 -20.05 -2.49
N ASP A 219 13.48 -21.33 -2.86
CA ASP A 219 12.30 -22.19 -2.92
C ASP A 219 11.65 -22.33 -1.53
N THR A 220 12.46 -22.51 -0.48
CA THR A 220 11.98 -22.55 0.91
C THR A 220 11.32 -21.24 1.33
N LEU A 221 11.85 -20.10 0.89
CA LEU A 221 11.29 -18.79 1.22
C LEU A 221 9.96 -18.55 0.47
N TYR A 222 9.89 -18.91 -0.82
CA TYR A 222 8.65 -18.80 -1.60
C TYR A 222 7.56 -19.75 -1.09
N ASP A 223 7.91 -20.97 -0.71
CA ASP A 223 6.95 -21.89 -0.10
C ASP A 223 6.47 -21.36 1.25
N ALA A 224 7.34 -20.73 2.05
CA ALA A 224 6.92 -20.07 3.28
C ALA A 224 5.97 -18.89 3.04
N VAL A 225 6.14 -18.13 1.96
CA VAL A 225 5.19 -17.08 1.58
C VAL A 225 3.85 -17.69 1.21
N ARG A 226 3.83 -18.67 0.29
CA ARG A 226 2.60 -19.33 -0.16
C ARG A 226 1.84 -20.00 0.99
N ASN A 227 2.56 -20.63 1.91
CA ASN A 227 1.98 -21.33 3.05
C ASN A 227 1.63 -20.39 4.23
N GLY A 228 1.92 -19.09 4.10
CA GLY A 228 1.65 -18.11 5.15
C GLY A 228 2.53 -18.26 6.39
N THR A 229 3.71 -18.87 6.28
CA THR A 229 4.67 -19.03 7.39
C THR A 229 5.84 -18.05 7.33
N TRP A 230 5.93 -17.21 6.27
CA TRP A 230 6.90 -16.11 6.20
C TRP A 230 6.54 -15.00 7.20
N THR A 231 7.31 -14.93 8.30
CA THR A 231 7.09 -14.04 9.45
C THR A 231 8.37 -13.29 9.83
N VAL A 232 8.27 -12.22 10.61
CA VAL A 232 9.44 -11.48 11.12
C VAL A 232 10.35 -12.42 11.93
N GLY A 233 9.75 -13.38 12.65
CA GLY A 233 10.48 -14.44 13.34
C GLY A 233 11.31 -15.30 12.37
N MET A 234 10.73 -15.74 11.25
CA MET A 234 11.44 -16.51 10.23
C MET A 234 12.54 -15.68 9.55
N LEU A 235 12.28 -14.41 9.23
CA LEU A 235 13.31 -13.50 8.71
C LEU A 235 14.50 -13.39 9.67
N ARG A 236 14.22 -13.18 10.96
CA ARG A 236 15.24 -13.12 12.02
C ARG A 236 16.05 -14.40 12.07
N ASP A 237 15.38 -15.56 12.08
CA ASP A 237 16.05 -16.85 12.20
C ASP A 237 16.94 -17.12 10.98
N CYS A 238 16.49 -16.78 9.76
CA CYS A 238 17.32 -16.85 8.55
C CYS A 238 18.49 -15.85 8.58
N ALA A 239 18.27 -14.62 9.05
CA ALA A 239 19.32 -13.60 9.14
C ALA A 239 20.41 -14.01 10.16
N ALA A 240 20.05 -14.74 11.21
CA ALA A 240 20.96 -15.21 12.26
C ALA A 240 21.96 -16.28 11.77
N GLU A 241 21.69 -16.95 10.64
CA GLU A 241 22.61 -17.92 10.04
C GLU A 241 23.88 -17.26 9.47
N VAL A 242 23.83 -15.95 9.23
CA VAL A 242 25.00 -15.18 8.79
C VAL A 242 25.91 -14.89 9.99
N PRO A 243 27.15 -15.41 10.01
CA PRO A 243 28.08 -15.15 11.10
C PRO A 243 28.50 -13.69 11.09
N VAL A 244 28.45 -13.05 12.27
CA VAL A 244 29.00 -11.71 12.46
C VAL A 244 30.52 -11.79 12.35
N SER A 245 31.12 -11.14 11.35
CA SER A 245 32.58 -11.01 11.28
C SER A 245 33.07 -10.22 12.49
N ALA A 246 33.91 -10.84 13.32
CA ALA A 246 34.58 -10.17 14.43
C ALA A 246 35.84 -9.40 13.99
N ASP A 247 36.22 -9.51 12.70
CA ASP A 247 37.43 -8.89 12.15
C ASP A 247 37.05 -7.68 11.29
N SER A 248 37.42 -6.49 11.75
CA SER A 248 37.20 -5.22 11.04
C SER A 248 37.94 -5.09 9.71
N SER A 249 38.81 -6.06 9.38
CA SER A 249 39.53 -6.10 8.10
C SER A 249 38.83 -6.94 7.01
N GLU A 250 37.88 -7.80 7.39
CA GLU A 250 36.99 -8.48 6.45
C GLU A 250 35.71 -7.66 6.28
N GLN A 251 35.23 -7.52 5.04
CA GLN A 251 33.98 -6.83 4.76
C GLN A 251 32.85 -7.52 5.55
N ALA A 252 32.24 -6.79 6.50
CA ALA A 252 31.20 -7.34 7.34
C ALA A 252 30.02 -7.81 6.47
N VAL A 253 29.73 -9.11 6.52
CA VAL A 253 28.55 -9.68 5.89
C VAL A 253 27.39 -9.54 6.87
N TRP A 254 26.30 -8.93 6.43
CA TRP A 254 25.11 -8.72 7.24
C TRP A 254 24.07 -9.84 7.00
N GLY A 255 23.37 -10.22 8.07
CA GLY A 255 22.17 -11.04 7.96
C GLY A 255 21.03 -10.24 7.34
N CYS A 256 20.85 -9.00 7.76
CA CYS A 256 19.85 -8.09 7.18
C CYS A 256 20.32 -6.64 7.29
N VAL A 257 20.03 -5.83 6.27
CA VAL A 257 20.21 -4.38 6.30
C VAL A 257 18.89 -3.67 6.02
N MET A 258 18.69 -2.49 6.61
CA MET A 258 17.52 -1.65 6.33
C MET A 258 17.77 -0.19 6.72
N GLY A 259 16.95 0.71 6.18
CA GLY A 259 16.82 2.08 6.67
C GLY A 259 15.54 2.31 7.47
N GLY A 260 15.26 3.57 7.83
CA GLY A 260 14.06 3.93 8.58
C GLY A 260 12.73 3.53 7.92
N HIS A 261 12.67 3.55 6.59
CA HIS A 261 11.49 3.08 5.86
C HIS A 261 11.30 1.55 6.00
N GLY A 262 12.38 0.77 5.98
CA GLY A 262 12.32 -0.68 6.24
C GLY A 262 11.86 -1.01 7.66
N VAL A 263 12.29 -0.24 8.68
CA VAL A 263 11.78 -0.38 10.05
C VAL A 263 10.27 -0.12 10.13
N ARG A 264 9.79 0.91 9.43
CA ARG A 264 8.35 1.19 9.34
C ARG A 264 7.63 0.07 8.60
N ALA A 265 8.17 -0.40 7.49
CA ALA A 265 7.62 -1.50 6.71
C ALA A 265 7.41 -2.74 7.58
N LEU A 266 8.39 -3.13 8.41
CA LEU A 266 8.26 -4.26 9.33
C LEU A 266 7.12 -4.07 10.35
N LEU A 267 6.96 -2.88 10.93
CA LEU A 267 5.84 -2.59 11.82
C LEU A 267 4.50 -2.71 11.08
N VAL A 268 4.38 -2.12 9.90
CA VAL A 268 3.17 -2.18 9.07
C VAL A 268 2.84 -3.61 8.64
N GLY A 269 3.86 -4.37 8.26
CA GLY A 269 3.77 -5.79 7.93
C GLY A 269 3.26 -6.65 9.08
N CYS A 270 3.38 -6.16 10.32
CA CYS A 270 2.82 -6.81 11.50
C CYS A 270 1.34 -6.51 11.74
N ASP A 271 0.62 -5.88 10.80
CA ASP A 271 -0.80 -5.53 10.92
C ASP A 271 -1.08 -4.64 12.14
N THR A 272 -0.48 -3.46 12.12
CA THR A 272 -0.61 -2.48 13.21
C THR A 272 -1.40 -1.24 12.79
N PRO A 273 -2.68 -1.35 12.38
CA PRO A 273 -3.46 -0.21 11.94
C PRO A 273 -3.75 0.73 13.12
N PHE A 274 -3.57 2.02 12.89
CA PHE A 274 -3.83 3.05 13.92
C PHE A 274 -5.32 3.41 14.02
N VAL A 275 -6.01 3.33 12.89
CA VAL A 275 -7.45 3.49 12.77
C VAL A 275 -7.97 2.35 11.91
N THR A 276 -9.06 1.73 12.34
CA THR A 276 -9.77 0.68 11.63
C THR A 276 -11.16 1.16 11.23
N LYS A 277 -11.78 0.46 10.29
CA LYS A 277 -13.19 0.64 9.96
C LYS A 277 -13.99 -0.55 10.47
N GLU A 278 -14.92 -0.30 11.38
CA GLU A 278 -15.88 -1.29 11.87
C GLU A 278 -17.28 -0.78 11.53
N ASP A 279 -18.05 -1.57 10.75
CA ASP A 279 -19.42 -1.23 10.31
C ASP A 279 -19.56 0.18 9.68
N GLY A 280 -18.59 0.55 8.84
CA GLY A 280 -18.56 1.86 8.16
C GLY A 280 -18.15 3.03 9.07
N ARG A 281 -17.80 2.76 10.33
CA ARG A 281 -17.34 3.77 11.29
C ARG A 281 -15.84 3.64 11.51
N LEU A 282 -15.15 4.77 11.47
CA LEU A 282 -13.77 4.85 11.87
C LEU A 282 -13.66 4.62 13.38
N LYS A 283 -12.72 3.75 13.78
CA LYS A 283 -12.40 3.42 15.16
C LYS A 283 -10.91 3.50 15.38
N VAL A 284 -10.54 4.33 16.33
CA VAL A 284 -9.18 4.45 16.81
C VAL A 284 -8.73 3.15 17.50
N THR A 285 -7.57 2.61 17.09
CA THR A 285 -6.98 1.35 17.60
C THR A 285 -5.55 1.54 18.15
N TYR A 286 -5.11 2.78 18.33
CA TYR A 286 -3.71 3.17 18.50
C TYR A 286 -2.84 2.36 19.45
N TYR A 287 -3.28 2.02 20.66
CA TYR A 287 -2.42 1.37 21.65
C TYR A 287 -3.12 0.16 22.25
N ASN A 288 -2.69 -1.01 21.80
CA ASN A 288 -3.25 -2.30 22.17
C ASN A 288 -2.13 -3.35 22.32
N ASP A 289 -2.47 -4.51 22.87
CA ASP A 289 -1.50 -5.58 23.15
C ASP A 289 -0.79 -6.08 21.88
N HIS A 290 -1.47 -6.05 20.72
CA HIS A 290 -0.90 -6.45 19.44
C HIS A 290 0.18 -5.48 18.96
N LEU A 291 -0.07 -4.16 19.02
CA LEU A 291 0.93 -3.15 18.68
C LEU A 291 2.15 -3.25 19.61
N VAL A 292 1.94 -3.46 20.92
CA VAL A 292 3.04 -3.64 21.88
C VAL A 292 3.89 -4.85 21.50
N ALA A 293 3.26 -5.98 21.19
CA ALA A 293 3.96 -7.20 20.78
C ALA A 293 4.70 -7.04 19.44
N ALA A 294 4.10 -6.37 18.46
CA ALA A 294 4.73 -6.05 17.19
C ALA A 294 5.94 -5.11 17.38
N TYR A 295 5.80 -4.08 18.22
CA TYR A 295 6.90 -3.19 18.58
C TYR A 295 8.06 -3.96 19.21
N ASP A 296 7.79 -4.80 20.22
CA ASP A 296 8.82 -5.57 20.90
C ASP A 296 9.53 -6.54 19.95
N LEU A 297 8.78 -7.19 19.05
CA LEU A 297 9.32 -8.10 18.04
C LEU A 297 10.24 -7.37 17.05
N VAL A 298 9.78 -6.27 16.46
CA VAL A 298 10.57 -5.49 15.49
C VAL A 298 11.77 -4.83 16.19
N ASN A 299 11.60 -4.29 17.38
CA ASN A 299 12.68 -3.70 18.15
C ASN A 299 13.76 -4.73 18.54
N ALA A 300 13.37 -5.95 18.91
CA ALA A 300 14.32 -7.03 19.16
C ALA A 300 15.09 -7.42 17.90
N PHE A 301 14.40 -7.51 16.75
CA PHE A 301 15.06 -7.80 15.48
C PHE A 301 16.03 -6.68 15.08
N VAL A 302 15.60 -5.41 15.12
CA VAL A 302 16.41 -4.28 14.64
C VAL A 302 17.55 -3.92 15.60
N ASN A 303 17.29 -3.87 16.90
CA ASN A 303 18.23 -3.28 17.88
C ASN A 303 18.92 -4.30 18.79
N GLN A 304 18.48 -5.56 18.82
CA GLN A 304 19.05 -6.59 19.70
C GLN A 304 19.72 -7.74 18.93
N SER A 305 19.73 -7.66 17.60
CA SER A 305 20.32 -8.68 16.73
C SER A 305 21.65 -8.17 16.12
N PRO A 306 22.81 -8.76 16.46
CA PRO A 306 24.11 -8.23 16.04
C PRO A 306 24.41 -8.42 14.54
N TYR A 307 23.62 -9.24 13.84
CA TYR A 307 23.69 -9.48 12.39
C TYR A 307 22.76 -8.55 11.58
N VAL A 308 22.07 -7.61 12.24
CA VAL A 308 21.20 -6.62 11.60
C VAL A 308 21.88 -5.26 11.62
N GLY A 309 22.00 -4.65 10.45
CA GLY A 309 22.37 -3.25 10.29
C GLY A 309 21.12 -2.39 10.10
N CYS A 310 21.04 -1.25 10.78
CA CYS A 310 19.99 -0.27 10.56
C CYS A 310 20.52 1.16 10.67
N ASP A 311 20.51 1.90 9.56
CA ASP A 311 20.78 3.35 9.52
C ASP A 311 20.11 4.00 8.29
N ASP A 312 19.97 5.33 8.30
CA ASP A 312 19.39 6.08 7.16
C ASP A 312 20.44 6.45 6.10
N THR A 313 21.59 5.77 6.09
CA THR A 313 22.61 6.04 5.09
C THR A 313 22.47 5.08 3.92
N ASP A 314 22.58 5.62 2.71
CA ASP A 314 22.66 4.78 1.51
C ASP A 314 23.80 3.76 1.64
N ALA A 315 24.87 4.09 2.36
CA ALA A 315 26.04 3.23 2.55
C ALA A 315 25.69 1.85 3.12
N LEU A 316 24.72 1.74 4.02
CA LEU A 316 24.32 0.46 4.60
C LEU A 316 23.47 -0.37 3.64
N LEU A 317 22.50 0.25 2.96
CA LEU A 317 21.71 -0.45 1.94
C LEU A 317 22.59 -0.89 0.76
N GLN A 318 23.65 -0.14 0.45
CA GLN A 318 24.68 -0.51 -0.52
C GLN A 318 25.44 -1.79 -0.13
N CYS A 319 25.42 -2.23 1.14
CA CYS A 319 25.94 -3.56 1.49
C CYS A 319 25.19 -4.67 0.75
N PHE A 320 23.87 -4.53 0.52
CA PHE A 320 23.12 -5.50 -0.28
C PHE A 320 23.50 -5.41 -1.75
N ILE A 321 23.56 -4.20 -2.33
CA ILE A 321 23.96 -3.98 -3.74
C ILE A 321 25.34 -4.57 -4.04
N ASN A 322 26.26 -4.52 -3.07
CA ASN A 322 27.62 -5.05 -3.16
C ASN A 322 27.74 -6.53 -2.74
N GLY A 323 26.62 -7.24 -2.55
CA GLY A 323 26.61 -8.68 -2.23
C GLY A 323 27.07 -9.05 -0.81
N SER A 324 27.14 -8.07 0.10
CA SER A 324 27.58 -8.23 1.50
C SER A 324 26.42 -8.20 2.51
N SER A 325 25.19 -8.48 2.07
CA SER A 325 24.05 -8.71 2.95
C SER A 325 23.17 -9.84 2.40
N LEU A 326 22.63 -10.67 3.28
CA LEU A 326 21.69 -11.74 2.91
C LEU A 326 20.31 -11.18 2.57
N PHE A 327 19.80 -10.28 3.41
CA PHE A 327 18.53 -9.59 3.19
C PHE A 327 18.69 -8.08 3.16
N ALA A 328 17.82 -7.40 2.42
CA ALA A 328 17.56 -5.97 2.60
C ALA A 328 16.06 -5.72 2.73
N VAL A 329 15.64 -5.03 3.78
CA VAL A 329 14.26 -4.51 3.87
C VAL A 329 14.27 -3.09 3.30
N THR A 330 13.71 -2.93 2.11
CA THR A 330 13.81 -1.70 1.30
C THR A 330 12.75 -1.68 0.20
N TYR A 331 12.66 -0.58 -0.52
CA TYR A 331 11.77 -0.44 -1.66
C TYR A 331 12.22 -1.24 -2.88
N LEU A 332 11.25 -1.74 -3.63
CA LEU A 332 11.44 -2.56 -4.83
C LEU A 332 12.32 -1.87 -5.87
N GLY A 333 12.11 -0.57 -6.09
CA GLY A 333 12.77 0.22 -7.13
C GLY A 333 14.29 0.33 -6.94
N MET A 334 14.84 0.03 -5.76
CA MET A 334 16.27 0.17 -5.46
C MET A 334 17.15 -0.56 -6.47
N MET A 335 16.78 -1.79 -6.88
CA MET A 335 17.54 -2.56 -7.87
C MET A 335 17.39 -2.03 -9.31
N GLY A 336 16.38 -1.20 -9.56
CA GLY A 336 16.10 -0.57 -10.86
C GLY A 336 16.69 0.83 -11.01
N GLU A 337 17.38 1.36 -10.01
CA GLU A 337 18.01 2.67 -10.06
C GLU A 337 19.32 2.64 -10.86
N GLU A 338 19.60 3.71 -11.61
CA GLU A 338 20.76 3.80 -12.49
C GLU A 338 22.08 3.49 -11.78
N SER A 339 22.26 3.98 -10.55
CA SER A 339 23.47 3.74 -9.74
C SER A 339 23.66 2.28 -9.31
N ASN A 340 22.59 1.48 -9.33
CA ASN A 340 22.57 0.11 -8.84
C ASN A 340 22.48 -0.92 -9.98
N LEU A 341 22.31 -0.47 -11.24
CA LEU A 341 22.24 -1.34 -12.43
C LEU A 341 23.49 -2.18 -12.67
N THR A 342 24.64 -1.77 -12.11
CA THR A 342 25.91 -2.51 -12.19
C THR A 342 26.05 -3.59 -11.12
N SER A 343 25.07 -3.75 -10.23
CA SER A 343 25.08 -4.82 -9.24
C SER A 343 25.13 -6.18 -9.92
N GLU A 344 26.04 -7.03 -9.45
CA GLU A 344 26.16 -8.43 -9.89
C GLU A 344 25.37 -9.39 -9.00
N VAL A 345 24.65 -8.88 -7.99
CA VAL A 345 23.91 -9.71 -7.03
C VAL A 345 22.75 -10.41 -7.72
N ASP A 346 22.78 -11.75 -7.72
CA ASP A 346 21.60 -12.51 -8.08
C ASP A 346 20.58 -12.44 -6.94
N PHE A 347 19.54 -11.62 -7.11
CA PHE A 347 18.54 -11.40 -6.07
C PHE A 347 17.19 -12.03 -6.39
N SER A 348 16.38 -12.18 -5.36
CA SER A 348 14.95 -12.46 -5.39
C SER A 348 14.20 -11.47 -4.49
N ILE A 349 12.88 -11.41 -4.64
CA ILE A 349 12.03 -10.51 -3.86
C ILE A 349 11.05 -11.32 -3.03
N LEU A 350 10.70 -10.82 -1.85
CA LEU A 350 9.71 -11.39 -0.95
C LEU A 350 8.83 -10.24 -0.43
N PRO A 351 7.56 -10.50 -0.07
CA PRO A 351 6.76 -9.51 0.63
C PRO A 351 7.37 -9.21 2.01
N ILE A 352 7.00 -8.05 2.56
CA ILE A 352 7.27 -7.76 3.96
C ILE A 352 6.66 -8.87 4.83
N PRO A 353 7.42 -9.47 5.75
CA PRO A 353 6.95 -10.60 6.52
C PRO A 353 5.83 -10.23 7.49
N LYS A 354 4.99 -11.22 7.81
CA LYS A 354 3.89 -11.07 8.77
C LYS A 354 4.39 -11.03 10.22
N PHE A 355 3.53 -10.57 11.14
CA PHE A 355 3.77 -10.69 12.58
C PHE A 355 3.92 -12.16 13.01
N SER A 356 2.98 -13.01 12.58
CA SER A 356 2.91 -14.43 12.93
C SER A 356 2.19 -15.23 11.84
N GLU A 357 2.19 -16.56 11.96
CA GLU A 357 1.48 -17.45 11.03
C GLU A 357 -0.06 -17.27 11.11
N THR A 358 -0.57 -16.70 12.21
CA THR A 358 -2.02 -16.46 12.39
C THR A 358 -2.52 -15.20 11.68
N GLN A 359 -1.63 -14.26 11.35
CA GLN A 359 -1.98 -13.13 10.48
C GLN A 359 -2.29 -13.67 9.08
N THR A 360 -3.43 -13.30 8.51
CA THR A 360 -3.91 -13.90 7.26
C THR A 360 -3.26 -13.28 6.03
N ALA A 361 -3.18 -11.95 5.99
CA ALA A 361 -2.69 -11.20 4.84
C ALA A 361 -1.26 -10.68 5.02
N TYR A 362 -0.54 -10.56 3.91
CA TYR A 362 0.64 -9.70 3.83
C TYR A 362 0.20 -8.24 3.75
N ILE A 363 1.06 -7.33 4.23
CA ILE A 363 0.80 -5.88 4.21
C ILE A 363 2.08 -5.19 3.76
N THR A 364 1.98 -4.35 2.72
CA THR A 364 3.09 -3.64 2.11
C THR A 364 2.90 -2.14 2.27
N ASP A 365 3.82 -1.52 3.00
CA ASP A 365 3.97 -0.06 3.03
C ASP A 365 4.62 0.45 1.74
N VAL A 366 4.43 1.74 1.43
CA VAL A 366 5.08 2.39 0.29
C VAL A 366 5.76 3.67 0.79
N GLN A 367 7.04 3.86 0.42
CA GLN A 367 7.84 4.98 0.90
C GLN A 367 7.52 6.34 0.24
N ARG A 368 6.76 6.34 -0.87
CA ARG A 368 6.26 7.54 -1.56
C ARG A 368 4.73 7.56 -1.45
N TRP A 369 4.14 8.76 -1.43
CA TRP A 369 2.73 8.97 -1.05
C TRP A 369 1.95 9.85 -2.02
N GLU A 370 2.19 9.73 -3.32
CA GLU A 370 1.39 10.48 -4.28
C GLU A 370 -0.05 10.00 -4.27
N MET A 371 -0.97 10.91 -4.49
CA MET A 371 -2.40 10.66 -4.59
C MET A 371 -2.92 11.31 -5.87
N VAL A 372 -4.04 10.83 -6.38
CA VAL A 372 -4.74 11.44 -7.49
C VAL A 372 -5.85 12.32 -6.93
N SER A 373 -5.94 13.57 -7.37
CA SER A 373 -7.03 14.47 -7.05
C SER A 373 -7.46 15.30 -8.27
N VAL A 374 -8.70 15.77 -8.27
CA VAL A 374 -9.26 16.63 -9.31
C VAL A 374 -9.65 17.97 -8.68
N PRO A 375 -9.09 19.12 -9.12
CA PRO A 375 -9.52 20.43 -8.65
C PRO A 375 -11.01 20.65 -8.86
N VAL A 376 -11.71 21.31 -7.92
CA VAL A 376 -13.15 21.60 -8.06
C VAL A 376 -13.50 22.49 -9.26
N THR A 377 -12.51 23.18 -9.85
CA THR A 377 -12.68 24.01 -11.04
C THR A 377 -12.54 23.23 -12.36
N ALA A 378 -12.11 21.96 -12.32
CA ALA A 378 -11.94 21.13 -13.50
C ALA A 378 -13.27 20.48 -13.95
N ASP A 379 -13.31 20.03 -15.21
CA ASP A 379 -14.38 19.18 -15.73
C ASP A 379 -14.23 17.76 -15.17
N ALA A 380 -14.96 17.46 -14.09
CA ALA A 380 -14.84 16.19 -13.37
C ALA A 380 -15.24 14.96 -14.21
N GLU A 381 -16.26 15.05 -15.07
CA GLU A 381 -16.68 13.90 -15.92
C GLU A 381 -15.56 13.55 -16.91
N ARG A 382 -15.06 14.56 -17.63
CA ARG A 382 -13.95 14.39 -18.57
C ARG A 382 -12.71 13.87 -17.86
N THR A 383 -12.35 14.47 -16.73
CA THR A 383 -11.17 14.09 -15.98
C THR A 383 -11.25 12.66 -15.46
N CYS A 384 -12.39 12.23 -14.91
CA CYS A 384 -12.55 10.86 -14.44
C CYS A 384 -12.47 9.84 -15.58
N LEU A 385 -13.03 10.13 -16.75
CA LEU A 385 -12.94 9.26 -17.93
C LEU A 385 -11.48 9.10 -18.41
N VAL A 386 -10.75 10.21 -18.52
CA VAL A 386 -9.34 10.19 -18.93
C VAL A 386 -8.48 9.48 -17.87
N LEU A 387 -8.75 9.72 -16.58
CA LEU A 387 -8.07 9.05 -15.46
C LEU A 387 -8.30 7.53 -15.45
N ASP A 388 -9.51 7.03 -15.70
CA ASP A 388 -9.78 5.59 -15.77
C ASP A 388 -8.93 4.94 -16.88
N ALA A 389 -8.81 5.59 -18.05
CA ALA A 389 -7.97 5.10 -19.15
C ALA A 389 -6.47 5.18 -18.84
N LEU A 390 -5.99 6.28 -18.27
CA LEU A 390 -4.59 6.38 -17.81
C LEU A 390 -4.26 5.28 -16.80
N SER A 391 -5.20 4.98 -15.89
CA SER A 391 -5.05 3.93 -14.88
C SER A 391 -5.04 2.54 -15.51
N TYR A 392 -6.00 2.26 -16.41
CA TYR A 392 -6.08 0.99 -17.13
C TYR A 392 -4.82 0.72 -17.96
N TYR A 393 -4.39 1.66 -18.82
CA TYR A 393 -3.21 1.46 -19.64
C TYR A 393 -1.91 1.48 -18.84
N SER A 394 -1.85 2.20 -17.70
CA SER A 394 -0.73 2.01 -16.76
C SER A 394 -0.69 0.59 -16.21
N TYR A 395 -1.85 0.01 -15.89
CA TYR A 395 -1.94 -1.35 -15.36
C TYR A 395 -1.60 -2.41 -16.42
N THR A 396 -1.99 -2.24 -17.68
CA THR A 396 -1.76 -3.23 -18.73
C THR A 396 -0.42 -3.06 -19.46
N GLU A 397 0.08 -1.83 -19.61
CA GLU A 397 1.31 -1.56 -20.38
C GLU A 397 2.50 -1.23 -19.49
N LEU A 398 2.37 -0.23 -18.61
CA LEU A 398 3.49 0.28 -17.83
C LEU A 398 3.91 -0.67 -16.73
N LEU A 399 2.96 -1.15 -15.93
CA LEU A 399 3.23 -1.97 -14.76
C LEU A 399 3.93 -3.30 -15.12
N PRO A 400 3.48 -4.10 -16.11
CA PRO A 400 4.17 -5.34 -16.49
C PRO A 400 5.57 -5.07 -17.06
N THR A 401 5.75 -3.95 -17.76
CA THR A 401 7.05 -3.52 -18.29
C THR A 401 8.00 -3.15 -17.16
N TYR A 402 7.52 -2.42 -16.15
CA TYR A 402 8.31 -2.05 -14.98
C TYR A 402 8.72 -3.27 -14.14
N TRP A 403 7.82 -4.22 -13.90
CA TRP A 403 8.16 -5.48 -13.24
C TRP A 403 9.23 -6.27 -14.00
N SER A 404 9.10 -6.35 -15.33
CA SER A 404 10.07 -7.02 -16.19
C SER A 404 11.43 -6.30 -16.22
N TYR A 405 11.44 -4.98 -15.98
CA TYR A 405 12.67 -4.20 -15.84
C TYR A 405 13.38 -4.49 -14.52
N VAL A 406 12.68 -4.39 -13.38
CA VAL A 406 13.29 -4.57 -12.05
C VAL A 406 13.62 -6.04 -11.76
N VAL A 407 12.67 -6.95 -11.95
CA VAL A 407 12.83 -8.37 -11.61
C VAL A 407 13.50 -9.16 -12.75
N GLY A 408 13.62 -8.52 -13.92
CA GLY A 408 14.26 -9.11 -15.08
C GLY A 408 13.49 -10.31 -15.65
N THR A 409 14.22 -11.16 -16.38
CA THR A 409 13.60 -12.32 -17.08
C THR A 409 13.05 -13.39 -16.13
N LYS A 410 13.43 -13.39 -14.85
CA LYS A 410 12.93 -14.34 -13.83
C LYS A 410 11.40 -14.28 -13.72
N LEU A 411 10.82 -13.07 -13.79
CA LEU A 411 9.37 -12.85 -13.77
C LEU A 411 8.63 -13.67 -14.83
N THR A 412 9.19 -13.76 -16.04
CA THR A 412 8.57 -14.48 -17.16
C THR A 412 8.81 -15.98 -17.15
N ARG A 413 9.84 -16.45 -16.43
CA ARG A 413 10.32 -17.84 -16.46
C ARG A 413 9.89 -18.66 -15.25
N ASP A 414 9.69 -18.02 -14.10
CA ASP A 414 9.30 -18.68 -12.86
C ASP A 414 7.90 -18.20 -12.42
N PRO A 415 6.85 -19.03 -12.56
CA PRO A 415 5.50 -18.69 -12.11
C PRO A 415 5.41 -18.29 -10.63
N ARG A 416 6.33 -18.77 -9.80
CA ARG A 416 6.37 -18.45 -8.37
C ARG A 416 6.76 -16.99 -8.14
N VAL A 417 7.65 -16.44 -8.97
CA VAL A 417 8.01 -15.01 -8.91
C VAL A 417 6.79 -14.15 -9.24
N LYS A 418 5.98 -14.56 -10.23
CA LYS A 418 4.73 -13.86 -10.55
C LYS A 418 3.75 -13.86 -9.38
N GLU A 419 3.58 -14.99 -8.70
CA GLU A 419 2.73 -15.10 -7.51
C GLU A 419 3.20 -14.16 -6.38
N ILE A 420 4.52 -14.08 -6.15
CA ILE A 420 5.10 -13.15 -5.15
C ILE A 420 4.84 -11.69 -5.53
N VAL A 421 5.04 -11.34 -6.81
CA VAL A 421 4.78 -9.99 -7.33
C VAL A 421 3.31 -9.59 -7.13
N GLU A 422 2.38 -10.47 -7.47
CA GLU A 422 0.95 -10.21 -7.26
C GLU A 422 0.61 -10.12 -5.76
N THR A 423 1.26 -10.93 -4.92
CA THR A 423 1.11 -10.86 -3.45
C THR A 423 1.50 -9.48 -2.95
N ILE A 424 2.70 -9.01 -3.31
CA ILE A 424 3.21 -7.67 -2.93
C ILE A 424 2.25 -6.58 -3.41
N ARG A 425 1.82 -6.67 -4.67
CA ARG A 425 0.93 -5.68 -5.27
C ARG A 425 -0.43 -5.63 -4.56
N ALA A 426 -1.02 -6.78 -4.29
CA ALA A 426 -2.32 -6.88 -3.62
C ALA A 426 -2.27 -6.45 -2.15
N SER A 427 -1.09 -6.52 -1.52
CA SER A 427 -0.89 -6.09 -0.14
C SER A 427 -0.52 -4.62 0.03
N ILE A 428 -0.30 -3.87 -1.05
CA ILE A 428 -0.01 -2.42 -0.97
C ILE A 428 -1.13 -1.71 -0.23
N THR A 429 -0.75 -0.91 0.76
CA THR A 429 -1.68 -0.08 1.53
C THR A 429 -1.02 1.21 1.99
N TYR A 430 -1.86 2.14 2.44
CA TYR A 430 -1.47 3.22 3.33
C TYR A 430 -2.31 3.08 4.58
N ASP A 431 -1.68 3.13 5.75
CA ASP A 431 -2.41 3.30 6.99
C ASP A 431 -3.23 4.60 6.93
N PHE A 432 -4.40 4.61 7.57
CA PHE A 432 -5.24 5.80 7.67
C PHE A 432 -4.45 7.02 8.18
N CYS A 433 -3.63 6.88 9.21
CA CYS A 433 -2.80 7.96 9.73
C CYS A 433 -1.63 8.33 8.82
N ALA A 434 -1.29 7.51 7.82
CA ALA A 434 -0.36 7.88 6.76
C ALA A 434 -1.04 8.78 5.70
N VAL A 435 -2.28 8.44 5.31
CA VAL A 435 -3.09 9.26 4.40
C VAL A 435 -3.34 10.64 5.03
N TYR A 436 -3.86 10.66 6.25
CA TYR A 436 -4.23 11.87 6.98
C TYR A 436 -3.11 12.42 7.87
N GLN A 437 -1.85 12.29 7.45
CA GLN A 437 -0.70 12.51 8.34
C GLN A 437 -0.70 13.86 9.06
N VAL A 438 -1.10 14.95 8.38
CA VAL A 438 -1.07 16.29 8.97
C VAL A 438 -2.20 16.44 9.98
N GLU A 439 -3.39 15.97 9.63
CA GLU A 439 -4.57 16.00 10.48
C GLU A 439 -4.43 15.10 11.71
N MET A 440 -3.69 14.00 11.57
CA MET A 440 -3.40 13.03 12.63
C MET A 440 -2.12 13.37 13.41
N GLY A 441 -1.67 14.63 13.36
CA GLY A 441 -0.56 15.16 14.15
C GLY A 441 0.78 14.48 13.89
N GLU A 442 0.97 13.98 12.67
CA GLU A 442 2.16 13.27 12.20
C GLU A 442 2.54 12.05 13.04
N ILE A 443 1.59 11.45 13.76
CA ILE A 443 1.85 10.33 14.67
C ILE A 443 2.49 9.12 13.96
N TYR A 444 2.21 8.96 12.66
CA TYR A 444 2.67 7.85 11.84
C TYR A 444 3.96 8.12 11.05
N LEU A 445 4.10 9.30 10.43
CA LEU A 445 5.25 9.66 9.57
C LEU A 445 6.19 10.73 10.15
N GLY A 446 5.83 11.34 11.27
CA GLY A 446 6.57 12.42 11.89
C GLY A 446 7.90 11.99 12.52
N SER A 447 8.70 12.96 12.92
CA SER A 447 10.01 12.75 13.56
C SER A 447 9.92 12.01 14.91
N ASP A 448 8.74 12.02 15.53
CA ASP A 448 8.37 11.33 16.76
C ASP A 448 7.58 10.02 16.50
N SER A 449 7.49 9.53 15.26
CA SER A 449 6.74 8.29 14.98
C SER A 449 7.31 7.06 15.70
N LEU A 450 6.47 6.03 15.87
CA LEU A 450 6.87 4.80 16.55
C LEU A 450 8.01 4.06 15.82
N SER A 451 7.99 4.02 14.49
CA SER A 451 9.08 3.44 13.69
C SER A 451 10.40 4.19 13.89
N ASN A 452 10.34 5.53 14.04
CA ASN A 452 11.50 6.35 14.35
C ASN A 452 12.07 6.08 15.76
N SER A 453 11.23 5.70 16.75
CA SER A 453 11.74 5.33 18.08
C SER A 453 12.56 4.04 18.03
N ILE A 454 12.10 3.02 17.28
CA ILE A 454 12.86 1.79 17.01
C ILE A 454 14.16 2.14 16.30
N ARG A 455 14.07 2.88 15.18
CA ARG A 455 15.24 3.27 14.38
C ARG A 455 16.33 3.97 15.20
N ARG A 456 15.96 4.78 16.19
CA ARG A 456 16.90 5.49 17.09
C ARG A 456 17.35 4.64 18.28
N GLY A 457 17.52 3.34 18.07
CA GLY A 457 18.02 2.39 19.07
C GLY A 457 16.99 1.93 20.10
N GLY A 458 15.69 2.11 19.82
CA GLY A 458 14.62 1.73 20.77
C GLY A 458 14.71 2.46 22.12
N THR A 459 15.29 3.67 22.11
CA THR A 459 15.62 4.43 23.33
C THR A 459 14.38 4.90 24.10
N GLU A 460 13.24 4.99 23.43
CA GLU A 460 11.93 5.23 24.04
C GLU A 460 11.09 3.96 23.90
N GLY A 461 10.63 3.40 25.03
CA GLY A 461 9.67 2.29 25.01
C GLY A 461 8.29 2.75 24.56
N ILE A 462 7.52 1.85 23.94
CA ILE A 462 6.21 2.17 23.36
C ILE A 462 5.23 2.83 24.35
N SER A 463 5.24 2.45 25.63
CA SER A 463 4.37 3.09 26.64
C SER A 463 4.74 4.55 26.92
N SER A 464 6.03 4.90 26.86
CA SER A 464 6.49 6.29 26.99
C SER A 464 6.06 7.10 25.77
N TRP A 465 6.29 6.55 24.58
CA TRP A 465 5.88 7.13 23.31
C TRP A 465 4.37 7.42 23.31
N TRP A 466 3.56 6.44 23.73
CA TRP A 466 2.11 6.58 23.84
C TRP A 466 1.70 7.63 24.87
N GLY A 467 2.38 7.70 26.02
CA GLY A 467 2.14 8.73 27.03
C GLY A 467 2.34 10.16 26.53
N ARG A 468 3.21 10.37 25.53
CA ARG A 468 3.45 11.69 24.91
C ARG A 468 2.39 12.05 23.87
N LEU A 469 2.07 11.14 22.96
CA LEU A 469 1.26 11.44 21.77
C LEU A 469 -0.20 11.00 21.86
N GLY A 470 -0.50 9.96 22.63
CA GLY A 470 -1.82 9.34 22.72
C GLY A 470 -2.94 10.32 23.08
N PRO A 471 -2.82 11.15 24.13
CA PRO A 471 -3.88 12.10 24.51
C PRO A 471 -4.27 13.10 23.40
N SER A 472 -3.33 13.45 22.51
CA SER A 472 -3.59 14.37 21.40
C SER A 472 -4.25 13.68 20.21
N SER A 473 -4.01 12.38 20.04
CA SER A 473 -4.45 11.60 18.89
C SER A 473 -5.98 11.46 18.77
N ASP A 474 -6.68 11.40 19.90
CA ASP A 474 -8.16 11.41 19.93
C ASP A 474 -8.71 12.78 19.47
N GLN A 475 -8.08 13.88 19.92
CA GLN A 475 -8.50 15.23 19.54
C GLN A 475 -8.31 15.49 18.04
N TRP A 476 -7.20 15.00 17.49
CA TRP A 476 -6.90 15.07 16.06
C TRP A 476 -7.91 14.28 15.24
N PHE A 477 -8.24 13.06 15.68
CA PHE A 477 -9.24 12.22 15.03
C PHE A 477 -10.64 12.86 15.03
N ASP A 478 -11.08 13.40 16.17
CA ASP A 478 -12.36 14.09 16.29
C ASP A 478 -12.42 15.33 15.37
N ALA A 479 -11.32 16.10 15.33
CA ALA A 479 -11.22 17.27 14.45
C ALA A 479 -11.27 16.89 12.96
N LEU A 480 -10.65 15.76 12.58
CA LEU A 480 -10.73 15.23 11.22
C LEU A 480 -12.15 14.81 10.87
N CYS A 481 -12.86 14.11 11.76
CA CYS A 481 -14.25 13.72 11.54
C CYS A 481 -15.16 14.94 11.32
N LEU A 482 -14.98 16.00 12.13
CA LEU A 482 -15.73 17.25 11.96
C LEU A 482 -15.52 17.90 10.59
N LYS A 483 -14.30 17.87 10.03
CA LYS A 483 -14.04 18.38 8.68
C LYS A 483 -14.85 17.63 7.61
N PHE A 484 -14.94 16.30 7.71
CA PHE A 484 -15.76 15.50 6.79
C PHE A 484 -17.27 15.76 6.94
N GLU A 485 -17.74 16.00 8.16
CA GLU A 485 -19.13 16.39 8.42
C GLU A 485 -19.44 17.76 7.81
N GLU A 486 -18.52 18.73 7.93
CA GLU A 486 -18.67 20.05 7.32
C GLU A 486 -18.75 19.97 5.79
N LEU A 487 -17.91 19.14 5.15
CA LEU A 487 -17.95 18.90 3.71
C LEU A 487 -19.27 18.25 3.28
N ALA A 488 -19.74 17.23 4.01
CA ALA A 488 -21.03 16.59 3.76
C ALA A 488 -22.20 17.60 3.83
N ASN A 489 -22.15 18.50 4.81
CA ASN A 489 -23.19 19.50 5.02
C ASN A 489 -23.18 20.58 3.93
N LYS A 490 -21.98 21.00 3.47
CA LYS A 490 -21.85 21.93 2.34
C LYS A 490 -22.49 21.36 1.08
N LYS A 491 -22.28 20.07 0.79
CA LYS A 491 -22.89 19.40 -0.37
C LYS A 491 -24.41 19.35 -0.31
N LYS A 492 -24.99 19.05 0.86
CA LYS A 492 -26.46 19.01 1.03
C LYS A 492 -27.14 20.38 0.92
N GLY A 493 -26.39 21.46 1.08
CA GLY A 493 -26.88 22.84 1.00
C GLY A 493 -26.74 23.49 -0.37
N GLN A 494 -26.04 22.84 -1.31
CA GLN A 494 -25.96 23.19 -2.73
C GLN A 494 -27.07 22.45 -3.49
#